data_AF-A0A966TI50-F1
#
_entry.id   AF-A0A966TI50-F1
#
_cell.length_a   1.000
_cell.length_b   1.000
_cell.length_c   1.000
_cell.angle_alpha   90.00
_cell.angle_beta   90.00
_cell.angle_gamma   90.00
#
_symmetry.space_group_name_H-M   'P 1'
#
loop_
_entity.id
_entity.type
_entity.pdbx_description
1 polymer ?
#
loop_
_entity_poly.entity_id
_entity_poly.type
_entity_poly.pdbx_seq_one_letter_code
_entity_poly.pdbx_strand_id
1 'polypeptide(L)'
;KLADLFLDTLPYNAGTTASDALWSGLPVLTQAGNSFVGRMASSLLENIGLPELIAHSSKEYKQIAVELATNRDNLLAIKQRLIANKSITSLFNPGSFARSLESAYQKIFDRYCAGLSPEDVYVQS
;
A
#
# COMPACT_ATOMS: atom_id res chain seq x y z
N LYS A 1 17.97 9.25 -10.16
CA LYS A 1 17.14 9.15 -8.93
C LYS A 1 17.87 9.88 -7.81
N LEU A 2 17.15 10.66 -6.99
CA LEU A 2 17.74 11.54 -5.95
C LEU A 2 17.57 11.02 -4.52
N ALA A 3 16.67 10.05 -4.30
CA ALA A 3 16.38 9.46 -2.99
C ALA A 3 16.49 7.93 -3.04
N ASP A 4 16.83 7.34 -1.89
CA ASP A 4 17.05 5.91 -1.73
C ASP A 4 15.94 5.19 -0.96
N LEU A 5 15.38 5.84 0.06
CA LEU A 5 14.29 5.35 0.90
C LEU A 5 13.41 6.54 1.31
N PHE A 6 12.09 6.38 1.24
CA PHE A 6 11.12 7.33 1.78
C PHE A 6 10.72 6.90 3.19
N LEU A 7 10.84 7.80 4.18
CA LEU A 7 10.43 7.57 5.56
C LEU A 7 9.05 8.21 5.79
N ASP A 8 8.03 7.39 5.95
CA ASP A 8 6.65 7.83 6.18
C ASP A 8 6.39 8.24 7.63
N THR A 9 5.32 9.01 7.84
CA THR A 9 4.95 9.61 9.13
C THR A 9 3.79 8.90 9.83
N LEU A 10 3.71 9.08 11.15
CA LEU A 10 2.62 8.63 12.04
C LEU A 10 2.21 9.82 12.93
N PRO A 11 0.93 10.01 13.32
CA PRO A 11 -0.24 9.13 13.16
C PRO A 11 -0.95 9.20 11.80
N TYR A 12 -0.47 10.05 10.90
CA TYR A 12 -1.02 10.24 9.57
C TYR A 12 0.02 9.81 8.53
N ASN A 13 -0.25 8.70 7.85
CA ASN A 13 0.62 8.19 6.79
C ASN A 13 0.47 9.01 5.51
N ALA A 14 1.49 8.95 4.67
CA ALA A 14 1.41 9.30 3.27
C ALA A 14 0.39 8.40 2.56
N GLY A 15 -0.55 9.03 1.84
CA GLY A 15 -1.44 8.36 0.89
C GLY A 15 -0.93 8.56 -0.53
N THR A 16 -1.32 9.68 -1.14
CA THR A 16 -0.90 10.06 -2.50
C THR A 16 0.61 10.13 -2.66
N THR A 17 1.32 10.76 -1.72
CA THR A 17 2.78 10.90 -1.79
C THR A 17 3.51 9.56 -1.69
N ALA A 18 2.97 8.58 -0.94
CA ALA A 18 3.50 7.22 -0.91
C ALA A 18 3.24 6.52 -2.26
N SER A 19 2.03 6.69 -2.83
CA SER A 19 1.72 6.18 -4.17
C SER A 19 2.69 6.71 -5.23
N ASP A 20 2.98 8.03 -5.23
CA ASP A 20 3.92 8.67 -6.14
C ASP A 20 5.36 8.14 -5.95
N ALA A 21 5.79 7.98 -4.69
CA ALA A 21 7.09 7.41 -4.36
C ALA A 21 7.20 5.98 -4.91
N LEU A 22 6.23 5.13 -4.62
CA LEU A 22 6.17 3.75 -5.12
C LEU A 22 6.15 3.74 -6.64
N TRP A 23 5.33 4.56 -7.31
CA TRP A 23 5.25 4.70 -8.77
C TRP A 23 6.57 5.16 -9.40
N SER A 24 7.37 5.98 -8.72
CA SER A 24 8.73 6.35 -9.15
C SER A 24 9.77 5.25 -8.90
N GLY A 25 9.42 4.23 -8.10
CA GLY A 25 10.29 3.12 -7.70
C GLY A 25 11.20 3.49 -6.54
N LEU A 26 10.72 4.38 -5.67
CA LEU A 26 11.31 4.71 -4.38
C LEU A 26 10.58 3.88 -3.31
N PRO A 27 11.29 2.97 -2.60
CA PRO A 27 10.70 2.23 -1.48
C PRO A 27 10.20 3.18 -0.39
N VAL A 28 9.08 2.83 0.24
CA VAL A 28 8.46 3.58 1.33
C VAL A 28 8.49 2.69 2.57
N LEU A 29 9.10 3.17 3.66
CA LEU A 29 9.02 2.56 4.98
C LEU A 29 7.94 3.29 5.79
N THR A 30 6.98 2.54 6.34
CA THR A 30 5.89 3.09 7.15
C THR A 30 5.74 2.38 8.49
N GLN A 31 5.02 3.00 9.42
CA GLN A 31 4.53 2.34 10.63
C GLN A 31 3.00 2.29 10.58
N ALA A 32 2.43 1.09 10.73
CA ALA A 32 1.00 0.90 10.81
C ALA A 32 0.44 1.52 12.11
N GLY A 33 -0.53 2.42 11.95
CA GLY A 33 -1.30 3.02 13.03
C GLY A 33 -2.67 2.35 13.21
N ASN A 34 -3.47 2.90 14.12
CA ASN A 34 -4.77 2.35 14.50
C ASN A 34 -5.96 2.98 13.74
N SER A 35 -5.74 4.07 13.01
CA SER A 35 -6.77 4.78 12.25
C SER A 35 -6.71 4.42 10.75
N PHE A 36 -7.71 4.82 9.98
CA PHE A 36 -7.65 4.72 8.52
C PHE A 36 -6.46 5.49 7.94
N VAL A 37 -6.30 6.75 8.35
CA VAL A 37 -5.20 7.61 7.85
C VAL A 37 -3.82 7.14 8.29
N GLY A 38 -3.74 6.39 9.40
CA GLY A 38 -2.51 5.77 9.87
C GLY A 38 -2.23 4.40 9.23
N ARG A 39 -3.01 3.95 8.24
CA ARG A 39 -2.80 2.66 7.54
C ARG A 39 -2.77 2.78 6.02
N MET A 40 -2.77 4.00 5.47
CA MET A 40 -2.80 4.20 4.02
C MET A 40 -1.54 3.63 3.35
N ALA A 41 -0.35 4.02 3.82
CA ALA A 41 0.90 3.51 3.26
C ALA A 41 1.05 2.00 3.49
N SER A 42 0.63 1.47 4.64
CA SER A 42 0.63 0.03 4.89
C SER A 42 -0.23 -0.72 3.88
N SER A 43 -1.43 -0.21 3.58
CA SER A 43 -2.31 -0.80 2.57
C SER A 43 -1.68 -0.80 1.17
N LEU A 44 -0.98 0.28 0.79
CA LEU A 44 -0.25 0.33 -0.48
C LEU A 44 0.89 -0.70 -0.52
N LEU A 45 1.63 -0.86 0.57
CA LEU A 45 2.74 -1.80 0.68
C LEU A 45 2.31 -3.27 0.62
N GLU A 46 1.18 -3.61 1.23
CA GLU A 46 0.55 -4.94 1.08
C GLU A 46 0.20 -5.21 -0.39
N ASN A 47 -0.47 -4.26 -1.06
CA ASN A 47 -0.93 -4.42 -2.45
C ASN A 47 0.23 -4.48 -3.47
N ILE A 48 1.34 -3.77 -3.22
CA ILE A 48 2.54 -3.82 -4.08
C ILE A 48 3.47 -4.98 -3.71
N GLY A 49 3.15 -5.79 -2.71
CA GLY A 49 3.92 -6.98 -2.31
C GLY A 49 5.24 -6.67 -1.60
N LEU A 50 5.25 -5.65 -0.73
CA LEU A 50 6.41 -5.27 0.10
C LEU A 50 6.01 -5.15 1.59
N PRO A 51 5.40 -6.17 2.20
CA PRO A 51 4.94 -6.11 3.59
C PRO A 51 6.09 -5.93 4.60
N GLU A 52 7.32 -6.32 4.24
CA GLU A 52 8.50 -6.12 5.10
C GLU A 52 8.88 -4.65 5.34
N LEU A 53 8.28 -3.71 4.59
CA LEU A 53 8.44 -2.27 4.80
C LEU A 53 7.38 -1.68 5.75
N ILE A 54 6.58 -2.52 6.40
CA ILE A 54 5.55 -2.12 7.36
C ILE A 54 6.05 -2.45 8.77
N ALA A 55 6.34 -1.42 9.56
CA ALA A 55 6.64 -1.58 10.97
C ALA A 55 5.36 -1.55 11.83
N HIS A 56 5.38 -2.26 12.95
CA HIS A 56 4.30 -2.30 13.94
C HIS A 56 4.68 -1.59 15.26
N SER A 57 5.90 -1.08 15.35
CA SER A 57 6.35 -0.25 16.48
C SER A 57 7.42 0.75 16.06
N SER A 58 7.61 1.82 16.82
CA SER A 58 8.66 2.80 16.53
C SER A 58 10.07 2.23 16.71
N LYS A 59 10.22 1.16 17.48
CA LYS A 59 11.49 0.43 17.60
C LYS A 59 11.81 -0.32 16.30
N GLU A 60 10.84 -1.06 15.80
CA GLU A 60 10.95 -1.80 14.54
C GLU A 60 11.14 -0.87 13.34
N TYR A 61 10.39 0.23 13.28
CA TYR A 61 10.55 1.25 12.25
C TYR A 61 12.01 1.76 12.16
N LYS A 62 12.61 2.10 13.31
CA LYS A 62 14.01 2.51 13.37
C LYS A 62 14.96 1.40 12.97
N GLN A 63 14.70 0.17 13.40
CA GLN A 63 15.52 -0.99 13.06
C GLN A 63 15.54 -1.22 11.54
N ILE A 64 14.38 -1.26 10.89
CA ILE A 64 14.26 -1.43 9.44
C ILE A 64 14.95 -0.28 8.71
N ALA A 65 14.74 0.96 9.16
CA ALA A 65 15.39 2.13 8.56
C ALA A 65 16.92 2.04 8.57
N VAL A 66 17.50 1.64 9.72
CA VAL A 66 18.96 1.46 9.87
C VAL A 66 19.46 0.28 9.05
N GLU A 67 18.73 -0.84 9.04
CA GLU A 67 19.09 -2.02 8.25
C GLU A 67 19.15 -1.67 6.75
N LEU A 68 18.14 -1.00 6.22
CA LEU A 68 18.11 -0.58 4.81
C LEU A 68 19.15 0.49 4.48
N ALA A 69 19.49 1.36 5.44
CA ALA A 69 20.53 2.38 5.25
C ALA A 69 21.95 1.77 5.25
N THR A 70 22.17 0.67 5.97
CA THR A 70 23.48 0.04 6.13
C THR A 70 23.70 -1.16 5.21
N ASN A 71 22.63 -1.76 4.69
CA ASN A 71 22.67 -2.91 3.80
C ASN A 71 22.18 -2.54 2.38
N ARG A 72 23.14 -2.12 1.55
CA ARG A 72 22.87 -1.69 0.17
C ARG A 72 22.26 -2.79 -0.69
N ASP A 73 22.70 -4.03 -0.53
CA ASP A 73 22.22 -5.16 -1.34
C ASP A 73 20.76 -5.48 -1.03
N ASN A 74 20.36 -5.43 0.25
CA ASN A 74 18.97 -5.58 0.65
C ASN A 74 18.08 -4.48 0.05
N LEU A 75 18.51 -3.21 0.16
CA LEU A 75 17.76 -2.09 -0.43
C LEU A 75 17.65 -2.20 -1.96
N LEU A 76 18.69 -2.67 -2.64
CA LEU A 76 18.66 -2.91 -4.08
C LEU A 76 17.69 -4.02 -4.45
N ALA A 77 17.66 -5.13 -3.70
CA ALA A 77 16.71 -6.22 -3.90
C ALA A 77 15.26 -5.72 -3.76
N ILE A 78 14.97 -4.92 -2.74
CA ILE A 78 13.64 -4.30 -2.53
C ILE A 78 13.29 -3.38 -3.71
N LYS A 79 14.22 -2.54 -4.17
CA LYS A 79 13.99 -1.67 -5.34
C LYS A 79 13.69 -2.47 -6.61
N GLN A 80 14.40 -3.58 -6.84
CA GLN A 80 14.16 -4.45 -7.98
C GLN A 80 12.77 -5.10 -7.90
N ARG A 81 12.39 -5.62 -6.72
CA ARG A 81 11.07 -6.18 -6.49
C ARG A 81 9.96 -5.15 -6.66
N LEU A 82 10.14 -3.92 -6.16
CA LEU A 82 9.20 -2.82 -6.39
C LEU A 82 8.99 -2.55 -7.88
N ILE A 83 10.08 -2.49 -8.66
CA ILE A 83 10.00 -2.25 -10.11
C ILE A 83 9.27 -3.39 -10.82
N ALA A 84 9.57 -4.64 -10.46
CA ALA A 84 8.91 -5.82 -11.02
C ALA A 84 7.42 -5.88 -10.65
N ASN A 85 7.08 -5.59 -9.39
CA ASN A 85 5.71 -5.71 -8.89
C ASN A 85 4.77 -4.64 -9.47
N LYS A 86 5.28 -3.48 -9.93
CA LYS A 86 4.44 -2.45 -10.56
C LYS A 86 3.63 -2.94 -11.74
N SER A 87 4.20 -3.81 -12.57
CA SER A 87 3.51 -4.34 -13.76
C SER A 87 2.64 -5.56 -13.47
N ILE A 88 2.84 -6.20 -12.30
CA ILE A 88 2.19 -7.47 -11.95
C ILE A 88 1.02 -7.24 -10.98
N THR A 89 1.16 -6.30 -10.06
CA THR A 89 0.17 -6.04 -9.01
C THR A 89 -0.97 -5.15 -9.50
N SER A 90 -2.11 -5.24 -8.83
CA SER A 90 -3.30 -4.45 -9.15
C SER A 90 -3.18 -2.98 -8.74
N LEU A 91 -2.20 -2.62 -7.89
CA LEU A 91 -2.09 -1.28 -7.30
C LEU A 91 -2.07 -0.16 -8.35
N PHE A 92 -1.41 -0.39 -9.48
CA PHE A 92 -1.33 0.57 -10.58
C PHE A 92 -2.05 0.10 -11.85
N ASN A 93 -3.02 -0.81 -11.69
CA ASN A 93 -3.86 -1.28 -12.78
C ASN A 93 -5.27 -0.66 -12.66
N PRO A 94 -5.51 0.49 -13.31
CA PRO A 94 -6.80 1.19 -13.21
C PRO A 94 -7.96 0.34 -13.73
N GLY A 95 -7.71 -0.55 -14.71
CA GLY A 95 -8.74 -1.46 -15.22
C GLY A 95 -9.14 -2.53 -14.20
N SER A 96 -8.20 -3.06 -13.43
CA SER A 96 -8.52 -4.00 -12.34
C SER A 96 -9.30 -3.31 -11.23
N PHE A 97 -8.86 -2.10 -10.84
CA PHE A 97 -9.55 -1.29 -9.85
C PHE A 97 -11.00 -0.98 -10.26
N ALA A 98 -11.19 -0.53 -11.51
CA ALA A 98 -12.53 -0.22 -12.04
C ALA A 98 -13.46 -1.44 -11.96
N ARG A 99 -13.00 -2.62 -12.39
CA ARG A 99 -13.81 -3.86 -12.31
C ARG A 99 -14.17 -4.25 -10.88
N SER A 100 -13.24 -4.14 -9.93
CA SER A 100 -13.53 -4.42 -8.52
C SER A 100 -14.56 -3.41 -7.96
N LEU A 101 -14.47 -2.14 -8.36
CA LEU A 101 -15.43 -1.11 -7.97
C LEU A 101 -16.81 -1.32 -8.59
N GLU A 102 -16.88 -1.65 -9.89
CA GLU A 102 -18.10 -2.01 -10.60
C GLU A 102 -18.78 -3.22 -9.95
N SER A 103 -18.01 -4.23 -9.56
CA SER A 103 -18.53 -5.39 -8.81
C SER A 103 -19.14 -4.98 -7.47
N ALA A 104 -18.52 -4.04 -6.75
CA ALA A 104 -19.06 -3.52 -5.50
C ALA A 104 -20.38 -2.78 -5.74
N TYR A 105 -20.44 -1.92 -6.77
CA TYR A 105 -21.67 -1.21 -7.14
C TYR A 105 -22.80 -2.14 -7.56
N GLN A 106 -22.49 -3.19 -8.32
CA GLN A 106 -23.50 -4.18 -8.71
C GLN A 106 -24.09 -4.87 -7.48
N LYS A 107 -23.26 -5.30 -6.52
CA LYS A 107 -23.73 -5.90 -5.26
C LYS A 107 -24.63 -4.96 -4.46
N ILE A 108 -24.25 -3.68 -4.37
CA ILE A 108 -25.05 -2.65 -3.69
C ILE A 108 -26.40 -2.48 -4.39
N PHE A 109 -26.40 -2.41 -5.73
CA PHE A 109 -27.60 -2.20 -6.53
C PHE A 109 -28.55 -3.40 -6.49
N ASP A 110 -28.04 -4.63 -6.60
CA ASP A 110 -28.83 -5.86 -6.52
C ASP A 110 -29.53 -5.97 -5.18
N ARG A 111 -28.82 -5.63 -4.09
CA ARG A 111 -29.36 -5.63 -2.74
C ARG A 111 -30.48 -4.61 -2.56
N TYR A 112 -30.28 -3.40 -3.10
CA TYR A 112 -31.32 -2.36 -3.11
C TYR A 112 -32.55 -2.82 -3.90
N CYS A 113 -32.38 -3.42 -5.08
CA CYS A 113 -33.47 -3.95 -5.89
C CYS A 113 -34.24 -5.07 -5.18
N ALA A 114 -33.57 -5.85 -4.32
CA ALA A 114 -34.19 -6.87 -3.48
C ALA A 114 -34.91 -6.29 -2.24
N GLY A 115 -34.91 -4.98 -2.02
CA GLY A 115 -35.55 -4.33 -0.87
C GLY A 115 -34.85 -4.58 0.47
N LEU A 116 -33.58 -4.98 0.45
CA LEU A 116 -32.80 -5.29 1.65
C LEU A 116 -32.11 -4.03 2.20
N SER A 117 -32.00 -3.92 3.52
CA SER A 117 -31.30 -2.81 4.19
C SER A 117 -29.79 -2.81 3.90
N PRO A 118 -29.10 -1.65 3.87
CA PRO A 118 -27.65 -1.58 3.64
C PRO A 118 -26.83 -2.47 4.60
N GLU A 119 -25.75 -3.06 4.10
CA GLU A 119 -24.77 -3.83 4.87
C GLU A 119 -23.35 -3.62 4.32
N ASP A 120 -22.34 -4.11 5.04
CA ASP A 120 -20.95 -4.07 4.58
C ASP A 120 -20.76 -4.92 3.31
N VAL A 121 -20.12 -4.33 2.30
CA VAL A 121 -19.85 -4.99 1.02
C VAL A 121 -18.38 -5.32 0.91
N TYR A 122 -18.10 -6.61 0.73
CA TYR A 122 -16.75 -7.12 0.49
C TYR A 122 -16.62 -7.57 -0.96
N VAL A 123 -15.60 -7.07 -1.64
CA VAL A 123 -15.19 -7.49 -2.98
C VAL A 123 -13.77 -8.01 -2.92
N GLN A 124 -13.49 -9.07 -3.69
CA GLN A 124 -12.12 -9.55 -3.86
C GLN A 124 -11.41 -8.60 -4.83
N SER A 125 -10.19 -8.21 -4.44
CA SER A 125 -9.28 -7.33 -5.18
C SER A 125 -8.02 -8.08 -5.58
#